data_AF-A0A936S1F3-F1
#
_entry.id   AF-A0A936S1F3-F1
#
_cell.length_a   1.000
_cell.length_b   1.000
_cell.length_c   1.000
_cell.angle_alpha   90.00
_cell.angle_beta   90.00
_cell.angle_gamma   90.00
#
_symmetry.space_group_name_H-M   'P 1'
#
loop_
_entity.id
_entity.type
_entity.pdbx_description
1 polymer ?
#
loop_
_entity_poly.entity_id
_entity_poly.type
_entity_poly.pdbx_seq_one_letter_code
_entity_poly.pdbx_strand_id
1 'polypeptide(L)'
;MNPIYPLMQREWLQHRFAWALLALVPLALALVLVSFGQIEFDDGEADRIGTALPAVMTLVAVAVCTVSAFVVFWVTSVIIATGLARRDHGDRSIEFWLSLPVGHVPSLAVPMLVHLVLVPAAALALGLLAGHGLAMVLVARFAGLSAWFGLPWADLFAATLALGLRLLAGLPLATLWLAPVILMAMLARAWIGRWGLPVLGLVLGLGGLLADRALGQPLLLPWLGHLIQQAVQAMAGAGEVSFTARGADEALAALRGLPGLALQDLGAALGALLSPAMAVGLVVSAVCFALLVDWRQRGSKAAD
;
A
#
# COMPACT_ATOMS: atom_id res chain seq x y z
N MET A 1 -29.19 12.03 -5.15
CA MET A 1 -28.21 12.12 -4.04
C MET A 1 -26.94 11.40 -4.48
N ASN A 2 -25.76 11.90 -4.13
CA ASN A 2 -24.49 11.26 -4.49
C ASN A 2 -24.31 9.97 -3.65
N PRO A 3 -24.26 8.76 -4.25
CA PRO A 3 -24.19 7.51 -3.51
C PRO A 3 -22.80 7.23 -2.90
N ILE A 4 -21.78 8.02 -3.24
CA ILE A 4 -20.39 7.77 -2.85
C ILE A 4 -20.21 7.83 -1.33
N TYR A 5 -20.65 8.90 -0.66
CA TYR A 5 -20.44 9.06 0.79
C TYR A 5 -21.10 7.95 1.63
N PRO A 6 -22.40 7.59 1.40
CA PRO A 6 -23.01 6.49 2.13
C PRO A 6 -22.30 5.14 1.92
N LEU A 7 -21.83 4.87 0.70
CA LEU A 7 -21.08 3.64 0.40
C LEU A 7 -19.72 3.62 1.10
N MET A 8 -19.00 4.73 1.12
CA MET A 8 -17.75 4.85 1.90
C MET A 8 -17.99 4.62 3.39
N GLN A 9 -19.06 5.22 3.93
CA GLN A 9 -19.42 5.06 5.34
C GLN A 9 -19.79 3.61 5.67
N ARG A 10 -20.52 2.93 4.77
CA ARG A 10 -20.82 1.49 4.92
C ARG A 10 -19.54 0.68 5.04
N GLU A 11 -18.60 0.86 4.11
CA GLU A 11 -17.34 0.12 4.12
C GLU A 11 -16.54 0.37 5.40
N TRP A 12 -16.48 1.63 5.86
CA TRP A 12 -15.85 1.96 7.13
C TRP A 12 -16.53 1.25 8.30
N LEU A 13 -17.85 1.34 8.43
CA LEU A 13 -18.58 0.75 9.56
C LEU A 13 -18.45 -0.77 9.62
N GLN A 14 -18.41 -1.43 8.46
CA GLN A 14 -18.24 -2.88 8.37
C GLN A 14 -16.84 -3.34 8.83
N HIS A 15 -15.80 -2.57 8.53
CA HIS A 15 -14.42 -2.98 8.79
C HIS A 15 -13.74 -2.25 9.96
N ARG A 16 -14.38 -1.24 10.57
CA ARG A 16 -13.78 -0.36 11.61
C ARG A 16 -13.07 -1.11 12.73
N PHE A 17 -13.62 -2.22 13.18
CA PHE A 17 -13.05 -2.98 14.29
C PHE A 17 -11.76 -3.69 13.87
N ALA A 18 -11.77 -4.35 12.71
CA ALA A 18 -10.59 -4.99 12.15
C ALA A 18 -9.49 -3.95 11.86
N TRP A 19 -9.85 -2.79 11.29
CA TRP A 19 -8.91 -1.70 11.06
C TRP A 19 -8.34 -1.12 12.36
N ALA A 20 -9.17 -0.95 13.39
CA ALA A 20 -8.69 -0.50 14.69
C ALA A 20 -7.70 -1.50 15.31
N LEU A 21 -7.96 -2.80 15.23
CA LEU A 21 -7.03 -3.82 15.72
C LEU A 21 -5.72 -3.81 14.92
N LEU A 22 -5.80 -3.73 13.58
CA LEU A 22 -4.64 -3.71 12.71
C LEU A 22 -3.76 -2.47 12.92
N ALA A 23 -4.37 -1.35 13.32
CA ALA A 23 -3.67 -0.13 13.69
C ALA A 23 -3.05 -0.21 15.10
N LEU A 24 -3.88 -0.54 16.09
CA LEU A 24 -3.53 -0.34 17.50
C LEU A 24 -2.67 -1.46 18.06
N VAL A 25 -2.87 -2.71 17.65
CA VAL A 25 -2.12 -3.85 18.20
C VAL A 25 -0.64 -3.76 17.82
N PRO A 26 -0.25 -3.58 16.54
CA PRO A 26 1.17 -3.44 16.19
C PRO A 26 1.81 -2.22 16.83
N LEU A 27 1.07 -1.11 16.95
CA LEU A 27 1.58 0.11 17.58
C LEU A 27 1.81 -0.08 19.08
N ALA A 28 0.88 -0.72 19.79
CA ALA A 28 1.04 -1.03 21.21
C ALA A 28 2.24 -1.95 21.43
N LEU A 29 2.41 -2.97 20.59
CA LEU A 29 3.58 -3.86 20.64
C LEU A 29 4.87 -3.10 20.36
N ALA A 30 4.91 -2.25 19.33
CA ALA A 30 6.07 -1.44 19.00
C ALA A 30 6.45 -0.50 20.17
N LEU A 31 5.45 0.11 20.82
CA LEU A 31 5.68 0.96 21.99
C LEU A 31 6.30 0.17 23.15
N VAL A 32 5.77 -1.02 23.45
CA VAL A 32 6.35 -1.91 24.48
C VAL A 32 7.78 -2.30 24.12
N LEU A 33 8.03 -2.71 22.87
CA LEU A 33 9.35 -3.10 22.41
C LEU A 33 10.37 -1.94 22.46
N VAL A 34 9.99 -0.73 22.06
CA VAL A 34 10.89 0.44 22.13
C VAL A 34 11.14 0.84 23.59
N SER A 35 10.13 0.71 24.46
CA SER A 35 10.24 1.08 25.88
C SER A 35 11.18 0.16 26.65
N PHE A 36 11.16 -1.15 26.37
CA PHE A 36 11.87 -2.15 27.18
C PHE A 36 12.94 -2.96 26.44
N GLY A 37 12.88 -3.04 25.11
CA GLY A 37 13.79 -3.86 24.29
C GLY A 37 15.20 -3.28 24.20
N GLN A 38 16.21 -4.11 24.01
CA GLN A 38 17.57 -3.64 23.75
C GLN A 38 17.74 -3.40 22.25
N ILE A 39 18.44 -2.32 21.88
CA ILE A 39 18.83 -2.03 20.50
C ILE A 39 20.34 -2.09 20.48
N GLU A 40 20.87 -3.05 19.73
CA GLU A 40 22.30 -3.19 19.48
C GLU A 40 22.65 -2.37 18.25
N PHE A 41 23.75 -1.63 18.35
CA PHE A 41 24.39 -0.97 17.22
C PHE A 41 25.61 -1.78 16.85
N ASP A 42 25.87 -1.95 15.55
CA ASP A 42 27.11 -2.56 15.08
C ASP A 42 28.32 -1.79 15.64
N ASP A 43 29.42 -2.50 15.86
CA ASP A 43 30.62 -1.97 16.50
C ASP A 43 31.10 -0.67 15.82
N GLY A 44 31.12 0.43 16.58
CA GLY A 44 31.54 1.75 16.11
C GLY A 44 30.56 2.49 15.21
N GLU A 45 29.35 1.97 14.93
CA GLU A 45 28.29 2.65 14.18
C GLU A 45 27.78 3.90 14.93
N ALA A 46 27.46 3.73 16.21
CA ALA A 46 26.96 4.82 17.05
C ALA A 46 28.00 5.95 17.21
N ASP A 47 29.27 5.59 17.40
CA ASP A 47 30.38 6.56 17.51
C ASP A 47 30.63 7.29 16.19
N ARG A 48 30.52 6.58 15.05
CA ARG A 48 30.69 7.13 13.70
C ARG A 48 29.58 8.11 13.35
N ILE A 49 28.32 7.77 13.64
CA ILE A 49 27.18 8.66 13.40
C ILE A 49 27.20 9.85 14.39
N GLY A 50 27.67 9.62 15.61
CA GLY A 50 27.93 10.65 16.61
C GLY A 50 26.71 11.51 16.91
N THR A 51 26.85 12.83 16.75
CA THR A 51 25.81 13.81 17.08
C THR A 51 24.55 13.71 16.22
N ALA A 52 24.62 13.07 15.05
CA ALA A 52 23.46 12.87 14.18
C ALA A 52 22.59 11.67 14.62
N LEU A 53 23.06 10.84 15.57
CA LEU A 53 22.41 9.59 15.95
C LEU A 53 20.93 9.78 16.34
N PRO A 54 20.54 10.79 17.16
CA PRO A 54 19.14 11.02 17.50
C PRO A 54 18.26 11.34 16.28
N ALA A 55 18.79 12.06 15.29
CA ALA A 55 18.07 12.40 14.07
C ALA A 55 17.90 11.16 13.17
N VAL A 56 18.95 10.34 13.04
CA VAL A 56 18.89 9.06 12.31
C VAL A 56 17.89 8.11 12.97
N MET A 57 17.94 7.94 14.29
CA MET A 57 16.98 7.13 15.04
C MET A 57 15.54 7.61 14.83
N THR A 58 15.32 8.92 14.81
CA THR A 58 14.00 9.51 14.55
C THR A 58 13.53 9.18 13.14
N LEU A 59 14.36 9.43 12.12
CA LEU A 59 14.02 9.12 10.74
C LEU A 59 13.71 7.63 10.55
N VAL A 60 14.56 6.74 11.07
CA VAL A 60 14.40 5.29 10.98
C VAL A 60 13.12 4.85 11.69
N ALA A 61 12.86 5.31 12.91
CA ALA A 61 11.65 4.96 13.64
C ALA A 61 10.38 5.40 12.89
N VAL A 62 10.37 6.63 12.35
CA VAL A 62 9.26 7.13 11.53
C VAL A 62 9.10 6.32 10.25
N ALA A 63 10.19 6.06 9.54
CA ALA A 63 10.17 5.31 8.28
C ALA A 63 9.69 3.87 8.49
N VAL A 64 10.26 3.15 9.46
CA VAL A 64 9.88 1.77 9.79
C VAL A 64 8.42 1.70 10.23
N CYS A 65 7.97 2.59 11.10
CA CYS A 65 6.57 2.62 11.54
C CYS A 65 5.62 2.90 10.37
N THR A 66 5.95 3.89 9.54
CA THR A 66 5.15 4.29 8.37
C THR A 66 5.05 3.17 7.34
N VAL A 67 6.19 2.60 6.94
CA VAL A 67 6.24 1.53 5.92
C VAL A 67 5.58 0.26 6.44
N SER A 68 5.83 -0.12 7.69
CA SER A 68 5.22 -1.34 8.27
C SER A 68 3.70 -1.20 8.36
N ALA A 69 3.20 -0.08 8.89
CA ALA A 69 1.77 0.19 8.95
C ALA A 69 1.15 0.17 7.54
N PHE A 70 1.78 0.86 6.59
CA PHE A 70 1.33 0.87 5.20
C PHE A 70 1.27 -0.52 4.58
N VAL A 71 2.35 -1.31 4.64
CA VAL A 71 2.42 -2.64 4.00
C VAL A 71 1.37 -3.57 4.59
N VAL A 72 1.22 -3.59 5.93
CA VAL A 72 0.24 -4.45 6.60
C VAL A 72 -1.18 -4.09 6.18
N PHE A 73 -1.53 -2.80 6.16
CA PHE A 73 -2.85 -2.34 5.73
C PHE A 73 -3.08 -2.56 4.23
N TRP A 74 -2.07 -2.32 3.39
CA TRP A 74 -2.17 -2.48 1.96
C TRP A 74 -2.37 -3.94 1.55
N VAL A 75 -1.58 -4.86 2.08
CA VAL A 75 -1.74 -6.31 1.85
C VAL A 75 -3.11 -6.79 2.31
N THR A 76 -3.52 -6.41 3.52
CA THR A 76 -4.85 -6.74 4.06
C THR A 76 -5.96 -6.20 3.15
N SER A 77 -5.81 -4.98 2.66
CA SER A 77 -6.80 -4.34 1.81
C SER A 77 -6.89 -4.96 0.42
N VAL A 78 -5.76 -5.38 -0.17
CA VAL A 78 -5.76 -6.15 -1.43
C VAL A 78 -6.52 -7.46 -1.23
N ILE A 79 -6.28 -8.18 -0.14
CA ILE A 79 -6.99 -9.43 0.17
C ILE A 79 -8.51 -9.18 0.29
N ILE A 80 -8.91 -8.14 1.01
CA ILE A 80 -10.33 -7.75 1.13
C ILE A 80 -10.91 -7.40 -0.24
N ALA A 81 -10.19 -6.60 -1.03
CA ALA A 81 -10.62 -6.15 -2.35
C ALA A 81 -10.95 -7.32 -3.29
N THR A 82 -10.13 -8.39 -3.29
CA THR A 82 -10.41 -9.59 -4.12
C THR A 82 -11.75 -10.26 -3.77
N GLY A 83 -12.29 -10.07 -2.57
CA GLY A 83 -13.51 -10.69 -2.09
C GLY A 83 -14.79 -9.87 -2.30
N LEU A 84 -14.66 -8.60 -2.69
CA LEU A 84 -15.76 -7.63 -2.68
C LEU A 84 -16.95 -8.09 -3.52
N ALA A 85 -16.70 -8.58 -4.74
CA ALA A 85 -17.76 -9.00 -5.65
C ALA A 85 -18.67 -10.08 -5.04
N ARG A 86 -18.09 -11.11 -4.40
CA ARG A 86 -18.85 -12.22 -3.85
C ARG A 86 -19.49 -11.91 -2.49
N ARG A 87 -18.89 -11.01 -1.70
CA ARG A 87 -19.50 -10.52 -0.44
C ARG A 87 -20.93 -10.05 -0.68
N ASP A 88 -21.12 -9.27 -1.74
CA ASP A 88 -22.41 -8.66 -2.04
C ASP A 88 -23.49 -9.69 -2.39
N HIS A 89 -23.17 -10.87 -2.91
CA HIS A 89 -24.16 -11.94 -3.14
C HIS A 89 -24.40 -12.84 -1.91
N GLY A 90 -23.50 -12.82 -0.92
CA GLY A 90 -23.64 -13.62 0.30
C GLY A 90 -24.35 -12.90 1.45
N ASP A 91 -24.60 -11.59 1.30
CA ASP A 91 -25.12 -10.72 2.35
C ASP A 91 -26.57 -10.35 2.07
N ARG A 92 -27.52 -10.82 2.90
CA ARG A 92 -28.96 -10.50 2.77
C ARG A 92 -29.25 -8.99 2.85
N SER A 93 -28.37 -8.20 3.46
CA SER A 93 -28.53 -6.74 3.46
C SER A 93 -28.36 -6.13 2.05
N ILE A 94 -27.82 -6.87 1.07
CA ILE A 94 -27.70 -6.39 -0.30
C ILE A 94 -29.06 -6.11 -0.95
N GLU A 95 -30.12 -6.82 -0.60
CA GLU A 95 -31.48 -6.58 -1.11
C GLU A 95 -31.95 -5.17 -0.73
N PHE A 96 -31.66 -4.76 0.51
CA PHE A 96 -31.87 -3.37 0.93
C PHE A 96 -31.03 -2.40 0.09
N TRP A 97 -29.74 -2.69 -0.14
CA TRP A 97 -28.88 -1.81 -0.93
C TRP A 97 -29.22 -1.77 -2.44
N LEU A 98 -29.79 -2.84 -2.99
CA LEU A 98 -30.29 -2.92 -4.36
C LEU A 98 -31.62 -2.18 -4.52
N SER A 99 -32.43 -2.09 -3.45
CA SER A 99 -33.65 -1.27 -3.46
C SER A 99 -33.37 0.24 -3.41
N LEU A 100 -32.17 0.65 -3.00
CA LEU A 100 -31.72 2.02 -3.10
C LEU A 100 -31.34 2.36 -4.56
N PRO A 101 -31.56 3.60 -5.03
CA PRO A 101 -31.25 4.03 -6.40
C PRO A 101 -29.74 4.23 -6.60
N VAL A 102 -28.95 3.17 -6.38
CA VAL A 102 -27.49 3.16 -6.47
C VAL A 102 -27.08 2.18 -7.57
N GLY A 103 -26.37 2.68 -8.59
CA GLY A 103 -25.91 1.85 -9.69
C GLY A 103 -24.88 0.79 -9.27
N HIS A 104 -24.77 -0.28 -10.05
CA HIS A 104 -23.81 -1.38 -9.81
C HIS A 104 -22.34 -0.94 -9.89
N VAL A 105 -22.04 0.09 -10.69
CA VAL A 105 -20.68 0.65 -10.84
C VAL A 105 -20.21 1.32 -9.55
N PRO A 106 -20.91 2.33 -8.97
CA PRO A 106 -20.56 2.90 -7.67
C PRO A 106 -20.42 1.86 -6.57
N SER A 107 -21.32 0.88 -6.53
CA SER A 107 -21.33 -0.14 -5.49
C SER A 107 -20.14 -1.13 -5.57
N LEU A 108 -19.39 -1.14 -6.67
CA LEU A 108 -18.12 -1.89 -6.80
C LEU A 108 -16.90 -0.97 -6.70
N ALA A 109 -16.94 0.17 -7.41
CA ALA A 109 -15.82 1.11 -7.48
C ALA A 109 -15.54 1.80 -6.13
N VAL A 110 -16.57 2.15 -5.35
CA VAL A 110 -16.38 2.84 -4.06
C VAL A 110 -15.69 1.93 -3.04
N PRO A 111 -16.12 0.68 -2.80
CA PRO A 111 -15.36 -0.23 -1.94
C PRO A 111 -13.94 -0.48 -2.42
N MET A 112 -13.71 -0.61 -3.74
CA MET A 112 -12.36 -0.70 -4.27
C MET A 112 -11.52 0.54 -3.94
N LEU A 113 -12.06 1.75 -4.11
CA LEU A 113 -11.39 2.99 -3.76
C LEU A 113 -11.05 3.05 -2.25
N VAL A 114 -12.00 2.64 -1.40
CA VAL A 114 -11.80 2.61 0.04
C VAL A 114 -10.63 1.69 0.41
N HIS A 115 -10.67 0.43 -0.04
CA HIS A 115 -9.67 -0.55 0.35
C HIS A 115 -8.34 -0.37 -0.39
N LEU A 116 -8.33 -0.06 -1.68
CA LEU A 116 -7.08 0.01 -2.45
C LEU A 116 -6.36 1.37 -2.35
N VAL A 117 -7.02 2.42 -1.86
CA VAL A 117 -6.43 3.77 -1.80
C VAL A 117 -6.64 4.41 -0.44
N LEU A 118 -7.88 4.59 0.02
CA LEU A 118 -8.14 5.43 1.20
C LEU A 118 -7.64 4.80 2.51
N VAL A 119 -7.84 3.49 2.68
CA VAL A 119 -7.40 2.77 3.89
C VAL A 119 -5.86 2.71 3.96
N PRO A 120 -5.12 2.34 2.90
CA PRO A 120 -3.66 2.40 2.93
C PRO A 120 -3.12 3.83 3.06
N ALA A 121 -3.80 4.84 2.49
CA ALA A 121 -3.45 6.25 2.70
C ALA A 121 -3.62 6.68 4.17
N ALA A 122 -4.71 6.26 4.81
CA ALA A 122 -4.91 6.50 6.24
C ALA A 122 -3.85 5.79 7.09
N ALA A 123 -3.41 4.60 6.68
CA ALA A 123 -2.34 3.86 7.34
C ALA A 123 -0.98 4.59 7.24
N LEU A 124 -0.68 5.24 6.10
CA LEU A 124 0.50 6.10 5.97
C LEU A 124 0.45 7.26 6.95
N ALA A 125 -0.68 7.97 7.02
CA ALA A 125 -0.85 9.09 7.95
C ALA A 125 -0.71 8.62 9.41
N LEU A 126 -1.33 7.50 9.76
CA LEU A 126 -1.22 6.90 11.08
C LEU A 126 0.22 6.53 11.41
N GLY A 127 0.92 5.85 10.51
CA GLY A 127 2.30 5.41 10.71
C GLY A 127 3.28 6.59 10.82
N LEU A 128 3.07 7.68 10.08
CA LEU A 128 3.84 8.92 10.24
C LEU A 128 3.66 9.52 11.63
N LEU A 129 2.41 9.67 12.07
CA LEU A 129 2.09 10.27 13.37
C LEU A 129 2.59 9.39 14.52
N ALA A 130 2.28 8.10 14.46
CA ALA A 130 2.69 7.11 15.44
C ALA A 130 4.22 6.94 15.48
N GLY A 131 4.87 7.00 14.32
CA GLY A 131 6.32 6.93 14.20
C GLY A 131 7.03 8.07 14.91
N HIS A 132 6.49 9.30 14.86
CA HIS A 132 7.03 10.42 15.63
C HIS A 132 6.85 10.20 17.14
N GLY A 133 5.70 9.67 17.56
CA GLY A 133 5.47 9.31 18.97
C GLY A 133 6.45 8.23 19.46
N LEU A 134 6.68 7.18 18.68
CA LEU A 134 7.66 6.14 18.99
C LEU A 134 9.09 6.66 18.97
N ALA A 135 9.44 7.53 18.01
CA ALA A 135 10.73 8.17 17.92
C ALA A 135 11.04 9.01 19.16
N MET A 136 10.05 9.69 19.73
CA MET A 136 10.22 10.43 20.99
C MET A 136 10.66 9.50 22.12
N VAL A 137 9.98 8.36 22.31
CA VAL A 137 10.31 7.38 23.35
C VAL A 137 11.70 6.82 23.11
N LEU A 138 12.01 6.49 21.84
CA LEU A 138 13.29 5.96 21.42
C LEU A 138 14.44 6.94 21.71
N VAL A 139 14.36 8.17 21.23
CA VAL A 139 15.39 9.20 21.43
C VAL A 139 15.54 9.54 22.91
N ALA A 140 14.43 9.72 23.64
CA ALA A 140 14.48 10.03 25.06
C ALA A 140 15.21 8.95 25.87
N ARG A 141 15.07 7.68 25.48
CA ARG A 141 15.71 6.55 26.14
C ARG A 141 17.21 6.42 25.83
N PHE A 142 17.61 6.63 24.58
CA PHE A 142 19.00 6.36 24.14
C PHE A 142 19.90 7.59 24.14
N ALA A 143 19.36 8.78 23.88
CA ALA A 143 20.12 10.03 23.82
C ALA A 143 19.68 11.06 24.89
N GLY A 144 18.65 10.73 25.68
CA GLY A 144 18.08 11.62 26.68
C GLY A 144 17.00 12.54 26.10
N LEU A 145 16.10 13.01 26.98
CA LEU A 145 14.97 13.84 26.57
C LEU A 145 15.39 15.21 26.00
N SER A 146 16.53 15.76 26.42
CA SER A 146 17.06 17.02 25.88
C SER A 146 17.45 16.90 24.41
N ALA A 147 17.96 15.73 23.98
CA ALA A 147 18.35 15.49 22.59
C ALA A 147 17.16 15.60 21.63
N TRP A 148 15.96 15.21 22.08
CA TRP A 148 14.72 15.36 21.31
C TRP A 148 14.44 16.82 20.92
N PHE A 149 14.61 17.74 21.87
CA PHE A 149 14.40 19.17 21.63
C PHE A 149 15.52 19.81 20.80
N GLY A 150 16.69 19.17 20.75
CA GLY A 150 17.84 19.59 19.93
C GLY A 150 17.84 19.05 18.49
N LEU A 151 16.83 18.26 18.10
CA LEU A 151 16.76 17.69 16.76
C LEU A 151 16.62 18.77 15.66
N PRO A 152 17.17 18.53 14.46
CA PRO A 152 16.99 19.41 13.30
C PRO A 152 15.57 19.24 12.73
N TRP A 153 14.57 19.75 13.46
CA TRP A 153 13.15 19.53 13.19
C TRP A 153 12.72 19.91 11.78
N ALA A 154 13.25 21.01 11.23
CA ALA A 154 12.93 21.43 9.87
C ALA A 154 13.33 20.36 8.84
N ASP A 155 14.55 19.83 8.94
CA ASP A 155 15.06 18.80 8.04
C ASP A 155 14.31 17.47 8.23
N LEU A 156 14.04 17.09 9.49
CA LEU A 156 13.28 15.88 9.82
C LEU A 156 11.83 15.92 9.32
N PHE A 157 11.13 17.04 9.52
CA PHE A 157 9.77 17.19 9.02
C PHE A 157 9.75 17.21 7.49
N ALA A 158 10.68 17.92 6.84
CA ALA A 158 10.78 17.91 5.39
C ALA A 158 11.02 16.50 4.84
N ALA A 159 11.95 15.75 5.43
CA ALA A 159 12.28 14.38 5.03
C ALA A 159 11.12 13.40 5.25
N THR A 160 10.54 13.39 6.45
CA THR A 160 9.45 12.46 6.79
C THR A 160 8.17 12.79 6.03
N LEU A 161 7.87 14.07 5.80
CA LEU A 161 6.76 14.49 4.96
C LEU A 161 7.01 14.11 3.50
N ALA A 162 8.22 14.31 2.97
CA ALA A 162 8.57 13.88 1.62
C ALA A 162 8.40 12.37 1.44
N LEU A 163 8.88 11.56 2.39
CA LEU A 163 8.66 10.11 2.41
C LEU A 163 7.16 9.78 2.40
N GLY A 164 6.39 10.40 3.31
CA GLY A 164 4.96 10.20 3.42
C GLY A 164 4.19 10.54 2.16
N LEU A 165 4.45 11.73 1.59
CA LEU A 165 3.83 12.20 0.35
C LEU A 165 4.26 11.35 -0.85
N ARG A 166 5.51 10.89 -0.90
CA ARG A 166 6.00 10.03 -1.97
C ARG A 166 5.32 8.67 -1.97
N LEU A 167 5.15 8.05 -0.80
CA LEU A 167 4.37 6.83 -0.66
C LEU A 167 2.90 7.09 -1.00
N LEU A 168 2.31 8.17 -0.51
CA LEU A 168 0.92 8.52 -0.79
C LEU A 168 0.66 8.72 -2.29
N ALA A 169 1.58 9.38 -3.01
CA ALA A 169 1.50 9.58 -4.45
C ALA A 169 1.79 8.28 -5.24
N GLY A 170 2.69 7.43 -4.73
CA GLY A 170 2.99 6.12 -5.32
C GLY A 170 1.86 5.11 -5.19
N LEU A 171 1.03 5.21 -4.15
CA LEU A 171 -0.09 4.30 -3.89
C LEU A 171 -1.09 4.20 -5.05
N PRO A 172 -1.70 5.29 -5.56
CA PRO A 172 -2.61 5.19 -6.70
C PRO A 172 -1.90 4.69 -7.95
N LEU A 173 -0.62 5.01 -8.15
CA LEU A 173 0.19 4.52 -9.28
C LEU A 173 0.38 3.01 -9.20
N ALA A 174 0.77 2.49 -8.03
CA ALA A 174 0.90 1.06 -7.79
C ALA A 174 -0.44 0.33 -7.91
N THR A 175 -1.53 0.93 -7.42
CA THR A 175 -2.87 0.38 -7.61
C THR A 175 -3.26 0.32 -9.09
N LEU A 176 -2.88 1.30 -9.91
CA LEU A 176 -3.08 1.25 -11.37
C LEU A 176 -2.28 0.11 -12.01
N TRP A 177 -1.01 -0.05 -11.64
CA TRP A 177 -0.15 -1.14 -12.13
C TRP A 177 -0.67 -2.53 -11.76
N LEU A 178 -1.22 -2.68 -10.55
CA LEU A 178 -1.77 -3.96 -10.07
C LEU A 178 -3.25 -4.16 -10.40
N ALA A 179 -3.95 -3.13 -10.89
CA ALA A 179 -5.37 -3.19 -11.25
C ALA A 179 -5.74 -4.42 -12.10
N PRO A 180 -5.01 -4.79 -13.19
CA PRO A 180 -5.38 -5.95 -13.99
C PRO A 180 -5.32 -7.24 -13.16
N VAL A 181 -4.29 -7.41 -12.33
CA VAL A 181 -4.11 -8.60 -11.49
C VAL A 181 -5.19 -8.66 -10.40
N ILE A 182 -5.46 -7.54 -9.72
CA ILE A 182 -6.48 -7.45 -8.67
C ILE A 182 -7.88 -7.73 -9.23
N LEU A 183 -8.21 -7.14 -10.38
CA LEU A 183 -9.51 -7.31 -11.03
C LEU A 183 -9.69 -8.73 -11.58
N MET A 184 -8.66 -9.34 -12.16
CA MET A 184 -8.68 -10.75 -12.55
C MET A 184 -8.89 -11.67 -11.34
N ALA A 185 -8.19 -11.41 -10.22
CA ALA A 185 -8.35 -12.15 -8.98
C ALA A 185 -9.76 -12.05 -8.42
N MET A 186 -10.33 -10.84 -8.42
CA MET A 186 -11.71 -10.60 -7.99
C MET A 186 -12.73 -11.27 -8.92
N LEU A 187 -12.52 -11.23 -10.24
CA LEU A 187 -13.38 -11.90 -11.22
C LEU A 187 -13.33 -13.42 -11.09
N ALA A 188 -12.14 -14.01 -10.96
CA ALA A 188 -11.98 -15.44 -10.73
C ALA A 188 -12.66 -15.89 -9.44
N ARG A 189 -12.55 -15.09 -8.37
CA ARG A 189 -13.24 -15.35 -7.09
C ARG A 189 -14.76 -15.16 -7.19
N ALA A 190 -15.23 -14.23 -8.02
CA ALA A 190 -16.65 -14.07 -8.31
C ALA A 190 -17.22 -15.36 -8.96
N TRP A 191 -16.57 -15.86 -10.02
CA TRP A 191 -17.03 -17.04 -10.75
C TRP A 191 -16.86 -18.37 -9.99
N ILE A 192 -15.69 -18.64 -9.43
CA ILE A 192 -15.30 -19.97 -8.93
C ILE A 192 -15.27 -20.02 -7.39
N GLY A 193 -15.52 -18.90 -6.71
CA GLY A 193 -15.56 -18.84 -5.25
C GLY A 193 -14.20 -19.03 -4.62
N ARG A 194 -14.11 -19.91 -3.60
CA ARG A 194 -12.87 -20.12 -2.84
C ARG A 194 -11.69 -20.61 -3.70
N TRP A 195 -11.99 -21.25 -4.84
CA TRP A 195 -10.99 -21.77 -5.78
C TRP A 195 -10.53 -20.73 -6.82
N GLY A 196 -11.09 -19.51 -6.82
CA GLY A 196 -10.75 -18.49 -7.80
C GLY A 196 -9.27 -18.13 -7.82
N LEU A 197 -8.64 -17.90 -6.66
CA LEU A 197 -7.21 -17.56 -6.59
C LEU A 197 -6.30 -18.74 -6.97
N PRO A 198 -6.50 -19.96 -6.44
CA PRO A 198 -5.71 -21.12 -6.89
C PRO A 198 -5.82 -21.38 -8.40
N VAL A 199 -7.03 -21.33 -8.96
CA VAL A 199 -7.26 -21.55 -10.39
C VAL A 199 -6.62 -20.45 -11.22
N LEU A 200 -6.75 -19.18 -10.80
CA LEU A 200 -6.09 -18.08 -11.49
C LEU A 200 -4.56 -18.25 -11.49
N GLY A 201 -3.98 -18.58 -10.34
CA GLY A 201 -2.55 -18.85 -10.22
C GLY A 201 -2.10 -20.00 -11.13
N LEU A 202 -2.89 -21.08 -11.21
CA LEU A 202 -2.64 -22.20 -12.11
C LEU A 202 -2.68 -21.76 -13.59
N VAL A 203 -3.72 -21.03 -13.98
CA VAL A 203 -3.92 -20.56 -15.37
C VAL A 203 -2.82 -19.59 -15.79
N LEU A 204 -2.47 -18.62 -14.95
CA LEU A 204 -1.42 -17.65 -15.28
C LEU A 204 -0.02 -18.27 -15.22
N GLY A 205 0.24 -19.07 -14.18
CA GLY A 205 1.52 -19.73 -13.98
C GLY A 205 1.79 -20.82 -15.00
N LEU A 206 1.03 -21.93 -14.92
CA LEU A 206 1.22 -23.06 -15.84
C LEU A 206 0.84 -22.70 -17.27
N GLY A 207 -0.25 -21.96 -17.47
CA GLY A 207 -0.64 -21.52 -18.82
C GLY A 207 0.42 -20.60 -19.44
N GLY A 208 1.05 -19.72 -18.65
CA GLY A 208 2.18 -18.90 -19.10
C GLY A 208 3.41 -19.72 -19.45
N LEU A 209 3.76 -20.72 -18.63
CA LEU A 209 4.88 -21.63 -18.91
C LEU A 209 4.63 -22.51 -20.15
N LEU A 210 3.39 -22.99 -20.33
CA LEU A 210 3.01 -23.76 -21.52
C LEU A 210 3.03 -22.89 -22.77
N ALA A 211 2.55 -21.65 -22.70
CA ALA A 211 2.63 -20.71 -23.82
C ALA A 211 4.08 -20.41 -24.21
N ASP A 212 4.97 -20.23 -23.25
CA ASP A 212 6.41 -20.06 -23.49
C ASP A 212 7.02 -21.31 -24.13
N ARG A 213 6.89 -22.47 -23.48
CA ARG A 213 7.61 -23.70 -23.88
C ARG A 213 7.02 -24.43 -25.08
N ALA A 214 5.70 -24.43 -25.24
CA ALA A 214 5.01 -25.19 -26.29
C ALA A 214 4.63 -24.32 -27.48
N LEU A 215 4.32 -23.03 -27.27
CA LEU A 215 3.87 -22.12 -28.33
C LEU A 215 4.91 -21.06 -28.72
N GLY A 216 6.04 -20.97 -27.98
CA GLY A 216 7.07 -19.97 -28.23
C GLY A 216 6.62 -18.53 -27.95
N GLN A 217 5.65 -18.33 -27.06
CA GLN A 217 5.08 -17.02 -26.74
C GLN A 217 5.37 -16.60 -25.28
N PRO A 218 6.57 -16.07 -24.98
CA PRO A 218 7.00 -15.69 -23.64
C PRO A 218 6.41 -14.34 -23.18
N LEU A 219 5.14 -14.04 -23.47
CA LEU A 219 4.58 -12.71 -23.21
C LEU A 219 3.97 -12.58 -21.82
N LEU A 220 3.23 -13.60 -21.36
CA LEU A 220 2.38 -13.49 -20.18
C LEU A 220 3.18 -13.30 -18.89
N LEU A 221 4.13 -14.20 -18.60
CA LEU A 221 4.89 -14.15 -17.34
C LEU A 221 5.80 -12.92 -17.22
N PRO A 222 6.57 -12.53 -18.26
CA PRO A 222 7.35 -11.29 -18.21
C PRO A 222 6.47 -10.05 -18.06
N TRP A 223 5.31 -10.01 -18.73
CA TRP A 223 4.37 -8.90 -18.56
C TRP A 223 3.83 -8.82 -17.13
N LEU A 224 3.40 -9.93 -16.53
CA LEU A 224 2.97 -9.97 -15.13
C LEU A 224 4.10 -9.55 -14.17
N GLY A 225 5.31 -10.04 -14.39
CA GLY A 225 6.50 -9.65 -13.63
C GLY A 225 6.77 -8.16 -13.73
N HIS A 226 6.65 -7.60 -14.93
CA HIS A 226 6.81 -6.16 -15.17
C HIS A 226 5.76 -5.32 -14.44
N LEU A 227 4.48 -5.72 -14.44
CA LEU A 227 3.45 -5.02 -13.69
C LEU A 227 3.75 -4.97 -12.19
N ILE A 228 4.16 -6.09 -11.60
CA ILE A 228 4.51 -6.18 -10.18
C ILE A 228 5.74 -5.32 -9.88
N GLN A 229 6.78 -5.41 -10.72
CA GLN A 229 7.99 -4.62 -10.58
C GLN A 229 7.68 -3.12 -10.63
N GLN A 230 6.87 -2.67 -11.59
CA GLN A 230 6.48 -1.27 -11.71
C GLN A 230 5.61 -0.80 -10.54
N ALA A 231 4.74 -1.66 -10.00
CA ALA A 231 4.00 -1.34 -8.78
C ALA A 231 4.92 -1.15 -7.56
N VAL A 232 5.93 -2.01 -7.41
CA VAL A 232 6.95 -1.88 -6.35
C VAL A 232 7.77 -0.61 -6.55
N GLN A 233 8.25 -0.32 -7.77
CA GLN A 233 9.01 0.90 -8.08
C GLN A 233 8.16 2.17 -7.89
N ALA A 234 6.88 2.12 -8.24
CA ALA A 234 5.95 3.21 -7.95
C ALA A 234 5.86 3.49 -6.44
N MET A 235 6.09 2.51 -5.56
CA MET A 235 6.03 2.67 -4.12
C MET A 235 7.38 2.97 -3.46
N ALA A 236 8.39 2.15 -3.76
CA ALA A 236 9.71 2.20 -3.13
C ALA A 236 10.67 3.22 -3.78
N GLY A 237 10.30 3.78 -4.94
CA GLY A 237 11.22 4.60 -5.75
C GLY A 237 12.00 3.74 -6.75
N ALA A 238 12.66 4.41 -7.70
CA ALA A 238 13.48 3.76 -8.73
C ALA A 238 14.97 3.71 -8.33
N GLY A 239 15.39 4.53 -7.37
CA GLY A 239 16.77 4.62 -6.92
C GLY A 239 17.15 3.55 -5.89
N GLU A 240 18.30 2.91 -6.09
CA GLU A 240 19.07 2.27 -5.02
C GLU A 240 19.60 3.37 -4.08
N VAL A 241 18.75 3.88 -3.19
CA VAL A 241 19.21 4.84 -2.17
C VAL A 241 19.86 4.04 -1.05
N SER A 242 21.14 3.71 -1.22
CA SER A 242 21.96 3.16 -0.16
C SER A 242 22.40 4.30 0.76
N PHE A 243 21.71 4.46 1.89
CA PHE A 243 22.13 5.36 2.96
C PHE A 243 23.31 4.75 3.73
N THR A 244 24.50 4.80 3.14
CA THR A 244 25.75 4.54 3.87
C THR A 244 26.34 5.88 4.27
N ALA A 245 26.00 6.35 5.47
CA ALA A 245 26.62 7.54 6.03
C ALA A 245 27.93 7.15 6.74
N ARG A 246 29.03 7.80 6.38
CA ARG A 246 30.34 7.60 7.01
C ARG A 246 30.59 8.57 8.17
N GLY A 247 29.67 9.48 8.45
CA GLY A 247 29.73 10.42 9.56
C GLY A 247 28.47 11.26 9.73
N ALA A 248 28.45 12.09 10.78
CA ALA A 248 27.31 12.94 11.15
C ALA A 248 26.88 13.89 10.03
N ASP A 249 27.83 14.58 9.38
CA ASP A 249 27.55 15.56 8.33
C ASP A 249 26.93 14.89 7.09
N GLU A 250 27.43 13.71 6.70
CA GLU A 250 26.87 12.94 5.59
C GLU A 250 25.46 12.45 5.90
N ALA A 251 25.18 12.01 7.13
CA ALA A 251 23.85 11.60 7.57
C ALA A 251 22.85 12.76 7.51
N LEU A 252 23.25 13.96 7.95
CA LEU A 252 22.41 15.16 7.87
C LEU A 252 22.24 15.66 6.44
N ALA A 253 23.27 15.58 5.60
CA ALA A 253 23.17 15.90 4.18
C ALA A 253 22.21 14.97 3.45
N ALA A 254 22.29 13.66 3.73
CA ALA A 254 21.36 12.64 3.26
C ALA A 254 19.90 12.96 3.64
N LEU A 255 19.67 13.33 4.90
CA LEU A 255 18.35 13.74 5.39
C LEU A 255 17.80 14.92 4.59
N ARG A 256 18.61 15.95 4.35
CA ARG A 256 18.22 17.14 3.56
C ARG A 256 17.97 16.83 2.08
N GLY A 257 18.62 15.80 1.53
CA GLY A 257 18.46 15.38 0.14
C GLY A 257 17.16 14.62 -0.16
N LEU A 258 16.53 14.03 0.87
CA LEU A 258 15.35 13.17 0.73
C LEU A 258 14.18 13.79 -0.06
N PRO A 259 13.79 15.08 0.17
CA PRO A 259 12.74 15.70 -0.62
C PRO A 259 13.05 15.77 -2.12
N GLY A 260 14.30 16.06 -2.48
CA GLY A 260 14.73 16.11 -3.88
C GLY A 260 14.67 14.74 -4.56
N LEU A 261 15.14 13.70 -3.86
CA LEU A 261 15.07 12.31 -4.32
C LEU A 261 13.62 11.86 -4.52
N ALA A 262 12.75 12.14 -3.54
CA ALA A 262 11.33 11.82 -3.62
C ALA A 262 10.66 12.42 -4.86
N LEU A 263 10.96 13.67 -5.21
CA LEU A 263 10.41 14.32 -6.40
C LEU A 263 10.93 13.67 -7.70
N GLN A 264 12.21 13.35 -7.77
CA GLN A 264 12.81 12.67 -8.92
C GLN A 264 12.18 11.28 -9.13
N ASP A 265 12.06 10.50 -8.05
CA ASP A 265 11.43 9.18 -8.07
C ASP A 265 9.96 9.23 -8.48
N LEU A 266 9.23 10.28 -8.08
CA LEU A 266 7.84 10.46 -8.50
C LEU A 266 7.76 10.78 -10.00
N GLY A 267 8.65 11.63 -10.51
CA GLY A 267 8.74 11.93 -11.94
C GLY A 267 9.01 10.68 -12.77
N ALA A 268 9.93 9.82 -12.33
CA ALA A 268 10.22 8.54 -12.99
C ALA A 268 9.00 7.60 -12.98
N ALA A 269 8.31 7.48 -11.84
CA ALA A 269 7.11 6.64 -11.71
C ALA A 269 5.96 7.11 -12.60
N LEU A 270 5.77 8.43 -12.75
CA LEU A 270 4.78 8.99 -13.67
C LEU A 270 5.15 8.72 -15.13
N GLY A 271 6.43 8.85 -15.49
CA GLY A 271 6.92 8.53 -16.83
C GLY A 271 6.65 7.07 -17.24
N ALA A 272 6.78 6.13 -16.29
CA ALA A 272 6.54 4.71 -16.55
C ALA A 272 5.10 4.39 -16.97
N LEU A 273 4.12 5.23 -16.60
CA LEU A 273 2.71 5.06 -17.01
C LEU A 273 2.51 5.16 -18.53
N LEU A 274 3.43 5.81 -19.26
CA LEU A 274 3.35 5.97 -20.71
C LEU A 274 3.78 4.70 -21.48
N SER A 275 4.12 3.62 -20.78
CA SER A 275 4.54 2.37 -21.39
C SER A 275 3.38 1.62 -22.07
N PRO A 276 3.65 0.86 -23.15
CA PRO A 276 2.65 -0.02 -23.77
C PRO A 276 2.10 -1.07 -22.80
N ALA A 277 2.92 -1.53 -21.84
CA ALA A 277 2.51 -2.51 -20.84
C ALA A 277 1.37 -1.99 -19.95
N MET A 278 1.43 -0.71 -19.55
CA MET A 278 0.35 -0.05 -18.82
C MET A 278 -0.93 0.03 -19.65
N ALA A 279 -0.84 0.40 -20.94
CA ALA A 279 -2.00 0.46 -21.82
C ALA A 279 -2.72 -0.90 -21.93
N VAL A 280 -1.98 -1.99 -22.11
CA VAL A 280 -2.54 -3.36 -22.08
C VAL A 280 -3.18 -3.65 -20.72
N GLY A 281 -2.52 -3.30 -19.62
CA GLY A 281 -3.04 -3.45 -18.27
C GLY A 281 -4.36 -2.73 -18.04
N LEU A 282 -4.52 -1.51 -18.56
CA LEU A 282 -5.76 -0.75 -18.49
C LEU A 282 -6.89 -1.39 -19.30
N VAL A 283 -6.59 -1.92 -20.50
CA VAL A 283 -7.59 -2.65 -21.30
C VAL A 283 -8.06 -3.90 -20.57
N VAL A 284 -7.13 -4.72 -20.05
CA VAL A 284 -7.46 -5.91 -19.26
C VAL A 284 -8.30 -5.53 -18.04
N SER A 285 -7.91 -4.47 -17.33
CA SER A 285 -8.65 -3.95 -16.18
C SER A 285 -10.07 -3.53 -16.55
N ALA A 286 -10.24 -2.78 -17.65
CA ALA A 286 -11.55 -2.33 -18.10
C ALA A 286 -12.47 -3.50 -18.45
N VAL A 287 -11.95 -4.52 -19.13
CA VAL A 287 -12.70 -5.74 -19.45
C VAL A 287 -13.10 -6.49 -18.17
N CYS A 288 -12.16 -6.73 -17.25
CA CYS A 288 -12.46 -7.43 -16.00
C CYS A 288 -13.47 -6.66 -15.15
N PHE A 289 -13.36 -5.34 -15.06
CA PHE A 289 -14.31 -4.50 -14.34
C PHE A 289 -15.70 -4.55 -14.98
N ALA A 290 -15.80 -4.45 -16.30
CA ALA A 290 -17.07 -4.58 -17.01
C ALA A 290 -17.73 -5.95 -16.76
N LEU A 291 -16.95 -7.03 -16.79
CA LEU A 291 -17.44 -8.39 -16.50
C LEU A 291 -17.90 -8.55 -15.05
N LEU A 292 -17.24 -7.90 -14.09
CA LEU A 292 -17.66 -7.89 -12.69
C LEU A 292 -18.98 -7.15 -12.49
N VAL A 293 -19.14 -6.00 -13.15
CA VAL A 293 -20.39 -5.22 -13.12
C VAL A 293 -21.53 -6.03 -13.73
N ASP A 294 -21.32 -6.66 -14.88
CA ASP A 294 -22.31 -7.51 -15.53
C ASP A 294 -22.65 -8.75 -14.69
N TRP A 295 -21.65 -9.42 -14.10
CA TRP A 295 -21.88 -10.54 -13.18
C TRP A 295 -22.76 -10.14 -11.99
N ARG A 296 -22.55 -8.93 -11.45
CA ARG A 296 -23.38 -8.38 -10.37
C ARG A 296 -24.81 -8.08 -10.82
N GLN A 297 -25.00 -7.52 -12.01
CA GLN A 297 -26.32 -7.25 -12.58
C GLN A 297 -27.13 -8.53 -12.77
N ARG A 298 -26.46 -9.62 -13.18
CA ARG A 298 -27.13 -10.92 -13.38
C ARG A 298 -27.59 -11.54 -12.07
N GLY A 299 -26.82 -11.42 -11.00
CA GLY A 299 -27.23 -11.98 -9.71
C GLY A 299 -28.35 -11.21 -9.00
N SER A 300 -28.53 -9.91 -9.26
CA SER A 300 -29.70 -9.18 -8.77
C SER A 300 -30.98 -9.59 -9.50
N LYS A 301 -30.92 -9.81 -10.82
CA LYS A 301 -32.09 -10.23 -11.64
C LYS A 301 -32.58 -11.65 -11.35
N ALA A 302 -31.77 -12.49 -10.71
CA ALA A 302 -32.16 -13.85 -10.33
C ALA A 302 -32.88 -13.92 -8.96
N ALA A 303 -32.94 -12.80 -8.23
CA ALA A 303 -33.62 -12.68 -6.94
C ALA A 303 -35.04 -12.09 -7.05
N ASP A 304 -35.42 -11.58 -8.23
CA ASP A 304 -36.77 -11.16 -8.62
C ASP A 304 -37.52 -12.32 -9.27
#